data_AF-A0A1G5AZS5-F1
#
_entry.id   AF-A0A1G5AZS5-F1
#
_cell.length_a   1.000
_cell.length_b   1.000
_cell.length_c   1.000
_cell.angle_alpha   90.00
_cell.angle_beta   90.00
_cell.angle_gamma   90.00
#
_symmetry.space_group_name_H-M   'P 1'
#
loop_
_entity.id
_entity.type
_entity.pdbx_description
1 polymer ?
#
loop_
_entity_poly.entity_id
_entity_poly.type
_entity_poly.pdbx_seq_one_letter_code
_entity_poly.pdbx_strand_id
1 'polypeptide(L)'
;MNDFMNKDDQNDVILAAAAHELEQMVDQVCELIGTPLAETTELQRQVLAAFGFGAVYSITHRDRLAEPQAHALSIRMLIKPFNYSEQQAVDFADDLIRVASNDEVHPVMNTIIHRGINGHVQFAQEDHEALASNIQEILAAVQQQG
;
A
#
# COMPACT_ATOMS: atom_id res chain seq x y z
N MET A 1 -7.17 -7.25 38.21
CA MET A 1 -6.00 -7.99 37.71
C MET A 1 -5.54 -7.19 36.51
N ASN A 2 -4.53 -6.33 36.70
CA ASN A 2 -4.15 -5.36 35.67
C ASN A 2 -3.44 -6.09 34.54
N ASP A 3 -3.98 -5.90 33.34
CA ASP A 3 -3.50 -6.44 32.10
C ASP A 3 -2.21 -5.70 31.72
N PHE A 4 -1.06 -6.29 32.06
CA PHE A 4 0.25 -5.77 31.69
C PHE A 4 0.59 -6.28 30.30
N MET A 5 -0.15 -5.83 29.27
CA MET A 5 0.39 -5.86 27.91
C MET A 5 1.59 -4.93 27.88
N ASN A 6 2.76 -5.48 27.55
CA ASN A 6 3.97 -4.68 27.40
C ASN A 6 3.83 -3.83 26.14
N LYS A 7 4.51 -2.66 26.08
CA LYS A 7 4.39 -1.76 24.92
C LYS A 7 4.81 -2.43 23.60
N ASP A 8 5.75 -3.38 23.68
CA ASP A 8 6.22 -4.15 22.54
C ASP A 8 5.14 -5.11 22.02
N ASP A 9 4.43 -5.81 22.91
CA ASP A 9 3.32 -6.70 22.53
C ASP A 9 2.18 -5.91 21.88
N GLN A 10 1.90 -4.70 22.39
CA GLN A 10 0.87 -3.83 21.83
C GLN A 10 1.24 -3.32 20.43
N ASN A 11 2.52 -3.03 20.20
CA ASN A 11 3.03 -2.59 18.90
C ASN A 11 2.95 -3.70 17.85
N ASP A 12 3.29 -4.94 18.23
CA ASP A 12 3.23 -6.09 17.32
C ASP A 12 1.79 -6.41 16.89
N VAL A 13 0.84 -6.29 17.82
CA VAL A 13 -0.60 -6.46 17.52
C VAL A 13 -1.08 -5.41 16.52
N ILE A 14 -0.71 -4.14 16.70
CA ILE A 14 -1.10 -3.07 15.78
C ILE A 14 -0.49 -3.30 14.40
N LEU A 15 0.80 -3.65 14.33
CA LEU A 15 1.49 -3.92 13.07
C LEU A 15 0.90 -5.13 12.32
N ALA A 16 0.50 -6.17 13.05
CA ALA A 16 -0.16 -7.33 12.47
C ALA A 16 -1.55 -6.99 11.92
N ALA A 17 -2.34 -6.18 12.64
CA ALA A 17 -3.64 -5.70 12.18
C ALA A 17 -3.51 -4.82 10.93
N ALA A 18 -2.58 -3.86 10.95
CA ALA A 18 -2.26 -2.99 9.81
C ALA A 18 -1.87 -3.78 8.56
N ALA A 19 -1.03 -4.81 8.72
CA ALA A 19 -0.63 -5.65 7.60
C ALA A 19 -1.78 -6.50 7.05
N HIS A 20 -2.64 -7.03 7.94
CA HIS A 20 -3.82 -7.78 7.50
C HIS A 20 -4.81 -6.89 6.72
N GLU A 21 -5.04 -5.67 7.20
CA GLU A 21 -5.88 -4.67 6.51
C GLU A 21 -5.34 -4.35 5.10
N LEU A 22 -4.02 -4.21 4.95
CA LEU A 22 -3.38 -4.00 3.65
C LEU A 22 -3.53 -5.22 2.72
N GLU A 23 -3.33 -6.42 3.24
CA GLU A 23 -3.53 -7.67 2.49
C GLU A 23 -4.98 -7.74 1.96
N GLN A 24 -5.98 -7.46 2.80
CA GLN A 24 -7.38 -7.42 2.40
C GLN A 24 -7.69 -6.36 1.34
N MET A 25 -7.13 -5.15 1.49
CA MET A 25 -7.32 -4.09 0.50
C MET A 25 -6.71 -4.47 -0.85
N VAL A 26 -5.52 -5.07 -0.87
CA VAL A 26 -4.87 -5.50 -2.12
C VAL A 26 -5.66 -6.61 -2.79
N ASP A 27 -6.15 -7.59 -2.03
CA ASP A 27 -7.01 -8.65 -2.55
C ASP A 27 -8.29 -8.05 -3.17
N GLN A 28 -8.96 -7.14 -2.45
CA GLN A 28 -10.15 -6.45 -2.94
C GLN A 28 -9.89 -5.68 -4.24
N VAL A 29 -8.74 -4.99 -4.33
CA VAL A 29 -8.34 -4.27 -5.55
C VAL A 29 -8.16 -5.26 -6.71
N CYS A 30 -7.51 -6.40 -6.48
CA CYS A 30 -7.30 -7.42 -7.51
C CYS A 30 -8.61 -8.01 -8.04
N GLU A 31 -9.57 -8.25 -7.12
CA GLU A 31 -10.93 -8.67 -7.48
C GLU A 31 -11.64 -7.62 -8.35
N LEU A 32 -11.57 -6.34 -7.97
CA LEU A 32 -12.26 -5.26 -8.68
C LEU A 32 -11.68 -4.99 -10.07
N ILE A 33 -10.38 -5.19 -10.28
CA ILE A 33 -9.76 -5.09 -11.60
C ILE A 33 -9.83 -6.39 -12.40
N GLY A 34 -10.31 -7.48 -11.79
CA GLY A 34 -10.41 -8.80 -12.41
C GLY A 34 -9.07 -9.40 -12.85
N THR A 35 -7.96 -8.96 -12.25
CA THR A 35 -6.60 -9.40 -12.60
C THR A 35 -5.88 -9.83 -11.32
N PRO A 36 -5.65 -11.14 -11.11
CA PRO A 36 -4.83 -11.61 -10.01
C PRO A 36 -3.40 -11.05 -10.09
N LEU A 37 -2.74 -10.80 -8.95
CA LEU A 37 -1.37 -10.28 -8.95
C LEU A 37 -0.39 -11.13 -9.76
N ALA A 38 -0.57 -12.46 -9.77
CA ALA A 38 0.26 -13.39 -10.55
C ALA A 38 0.17 -13.18 -12.07
N GLU A 39 -0.89 -12.53 -12.55
CA GLU A 39 -1.13 -12.25 -13.97
C GLU A 39 -0.81 -10.79 -14.34
N THR A 40 -0.43 -9.98 -13.35
CA THR A 40 -0.01 -8.60 -13.60
C THR A 40 1.37 -8.53 -14.27
N THR A 41 1.53 -7.59 -15.18
CA THR A 41 2.86 -7.17 -15.65
C THR A 41 3.65 -6.52 -14.51
N GLU A 42 4.99 -6.43 -14.64
CA GLU A 42 5.82 -5.73 -13.65
C GLU A 42 5.35 -4.29 -13.41
N LEU A 43 5.04 -3.57 -14.50
CA LEU A 43 4.58 -2.18 -14.42
C LEU A 43 3.25 -2.08 -13.65
N GLN A 44 2.29 -2.96 -13.94
CA GLN A 44 1.03 -2.99 -13.20
C GLN A 44 1.27 -3.32 -11.73
N ARG A 45 2.13 -4.29 -11.42
CA ARG A 45 2.46 -4.65 -10.03
C ARG A 45 3.10 -3.48 -9.28
N GLN A 46 4.00 -2.73 -9.92
CA GLN A 46 4.60 -1.52 -9.35
C GLN A 46 3.58 -0.42 -9.10
N VAL A 47 2.63 -0.21 -10.02
CA VAL A 47 1.54 0.75 -9.87
C VAL A 47 0.63 0.37 -8.70
N LEU A 48 0.22 -0.90 -8.63
CA LEU A 48 -0.60 -1.41 -7.52
C LEU A 48 0.14 -1.34 -6.18
N ALA A 49 1.45 -1.60 -6.17
CA ALA A 49 2.29 -1.48 -4.98
C ALA A 49 2.42 -0.03 -4.50
N ALA A 50 2.60 0.93 -5.40
CA ALA A 50 2.61 2.36 -5.06
C ALA A 50 1.25 2.83 -4.54
N PHE A 51 0.16 2.31 -5.12
CA PHE A 51 -1.19 2.57 -4.64
C PHE A 51 -1.39 1.99 -3.22
N GLY A 52 -0.97 0.75 -2.99
CA GLY A 52 -0.98 0.13 -1.66
C GLY A 52 -0.10 0.87 -0.65
N PHE A 53 1.02 1.44 -1.07
CA PHE A 53 1.86 2.29 -0.22
C PHE A 53 1.14 3.56 0.24
N GLY A 54 0.24 4.11 -0.58
CA GLY A 54 -0.68 5.16 -0.13
C GLY A 54 -1.55 4.72 1.06
N ALA A 55 -1.99 3.46 1.10
CA ALA A 55 -2.72 2.93 2.25
C ALA A 55 -1.82 2.73 3.48
N VAL A 56 -0.56 2.32 3.28
CA VAL A 56 0.45 2.29 4.36
C VAL A 56 0.59 3.69 4.98
N TYR A 57 0.66 4.73 4.14
CA TYR A 57 0.70 6.12 4.60
C TYR A 57 -0.54 6.48 5.45
N SER A 58 -1.74 6.14 5.00
CA SER A 58 -2.98 6.37 5.77
C SER A 58 -2.97 5.65 7.12
N ILE A 59 -2.61 4.37 7.15
CA ILE A 59 -2.60 3.53 8.35
C ILE A 59 -1.56 4.04 9.35
N THR A 60 -0.34 4.33 8.89
CA THR A 60 0.74 4.85 9.75
C THR A 60 0.35 6.16 10.43
N HIS A 61 -0.34 7.06 9.73
CA HIS A 61 -0.82 8.31 10.30
C HIS A 61 -2.00 8.11 11.26
N ARG A 62 -2.96 7.24 10.92
CA ARG A 62 -4.11 6.90 11.75
C ARG A 62 -3.68 6.27 13.08
N ASP A 63 -2.77 5.29 13.01
CA ASP A 63 -2.36 4.45 14.13
C ASP A 63 -1.11 5.00 14.84
N ARG A 64 -0.57 6.13 14.37
CA ARG A 64 0.62 6.82 14.91
C ARG A 64 1.85 5.91 14.99
N LEU A 65 2.06 5.14 13.93
CA LEU A 65 3.21 4.25 13.82
C LEU A 65 4.50 5.06 13.74
N ALA A 66 5.52 4.61 14.45
CA ALA A 66 6.86 5.19 14.36
C ALA A 66 7.50 4.86 13.00
N GLU A 67 8.49 5.65 12.59
CA GLU A 67 9.19 5.47 11.30
C GLU A 67 9.70 4.04 11.06
N PRO A 68 10.32 3.33 12.03
CA PRO A 68 10.72 1.94 11.81
C PRO A 68 9.54 0.98 11.57
N GLN A 69 8.39 1.24 12.19
CA GLN A 69 7.18 0.43 12.01
C GLN A 69 6.54 0.71 10.65
N ALA A 70 6.50 1.98 10.22
CA ALA A 70 6.06 2.37 8.89
C ALA A 70 6.92 1.72 7.79
N HIS A 71 8.24 1.72 7.97
CA HIS A 71 9.18 1.06 7.07
C HIS A 71 8.96 -0.46 7.04
N ALA A 72 8.85 -1.10 8.20
CA ALA A 72 8.55 -2.54 8.29
C ALA A 72 7.22 -2.93 7.64
N LEU A 73 6.17 -2.10 7.81
CA LEU A 73 4.87 -2.31 7.18
C LEU A 73 4.95 -2.21 5.66
N SER A 74 5.71 -1.23 5.14
CA SER A 74 5.95 -1.03 3.72
C SER A 74 6.64 -2.25 3.10
N ILE A 75 7.72 -2.73 3.73
CA ILE A 75 8.44 -3.94 3.28
C ILE A 75 7.52 -5.15 3.32
N ARG A 76 6.76 -5.33 4.42
CA ARG A 76 5.85 -6.46 4.56
C ARG A 76 4.78 -6.47 3.47
N MET A 77 4.22 -5.31 3.15
CA MET A 77 3.27 -5.16 2.04
C MET A 77 3.92 -5.55 0.70
N LEU A 78 5.15 -5.12 0.43
CA LEU A 78 5.83 -5.47 -0.82
C LEU A 78 6.14 -6.98 -0.93
N ILE A 79 6.49 -7.63 0.18
CA ILE A 79 6.78 -9.06 0.18
C ILE A 79 5.51 -9.91 0.13
N LYS A 80 4.52 -9.62 0.99
CA LYS A 80 3.40 -10.54 1.23
C LYS A 80 2.38 -10.51 0.10
N PRO A 81 1.60 -9.43 -0.09
CA PRO A 81 0.67 -9.37 -1.21
C PRO A 81 1.41 -9.26 -2.55
N PHE A 82 2.44 -8.41 -2.68
CA PHE A 82 3.07 -8.14 -3.99
C PHE A 82 4.19 -9.11 -4.42
N ASN A 83 4.54 -10.08 -3.58
CA ASN A 83 5.50 -11.16 -3.88
C ASN A 83 6.87 -10.66 -4.38
N TYR A 84 7.31 -9.49 -3.92
CA TYR A 84 8.69 -9.05 -4.15
C TYR A 84 9.66 -9.83 -3.25
N SER A 85 10.88 -10.05 -3.74
CA SER A 85 11.95 -10.55 -2.86
C SER A 85 12.28 -9.52 -1.79
N GLU A 86 12.89 -9.95 -0.67
CA GLU A 86 13.26 -9.05 0.44
C GLU A 86 14.09 -7.86 -0.05
N GLN A 87 15.09 -8.09 -0.90
CA GLN A 87 15.93 -7.01 -1.44
C GLN A 87 15.11 -6.03 -2.30
N GLN A 88 14.28 -6.55 -3.21
CA GLN A 88 13.41 -5.69 -4.03
C GLN A 88 12.42 -4.89 -3.19
N ALA A 89 11.90 -5.50 -2.12
CA ALA A 89 10.96 -4.84 -1.22
C ALA A 89 11.64 -3.71 -0.43
N VAL A 90 12.87 -3.91 0.06
CA VAL A 90 13.63 -2.85 0.75
C VAL A 90 13.92 -1.70 -0.21
N ASP A 91 14.50 -2.00 -1.37
CA ASP A 91 14.87 -0.96 -2.35
C ASP A 91 13.64 -0.16 -2.81
N PHE A 92 12.54 -0.86 -3.07
CA PHE A 92 11.31 -0.22 -3.54
C PHE A 92 10.60 0.56 -2.42
N ALA A 93 10.62 0.09 -1.17
CA ALA A 93 10.08 0.85 -0.05
C ALA A 93 10.83 2.19 0.12
N ASP A 94 12.16 2.17 0.05
CA ASP A 94 12.98 3.38 0.16
C ASP A 94 12.68 4.37 -0.99
N ASP A 95 12.51 3.86 -2.21
CA ASP A 95 12.11 4.66 -3.37
C ASP A 95 10.72 5.29 -3.18
N LEU A 96 9.74 4.53 -2.69
CA LEU A 96 8.37 5.01 -2.44
C LEU A 96 8.35 6.08 -1.34
N ILE A 97 9.12 5.91 -0.26
CA ILE A 97 9.27 6.90 0.81
C ILE A 97 9.86 8.20 0.26
N ARG A 98 10.91 8.09 -0.58
CA ARG A 98 11.53 9.24 -1.23
C ARG A 98 10.55 9.96 -2.15
N VAL A 99 9.80 9.23 -2.97
CA VAL A 99 8.81 9.78 -3.91
C VAL A 99 7.63 10.43 -3.18
N ALA A 100 7.16 9.83 -2.08
CA ALA A 100 6.09 10.42 -1.26
C ALA A 100 6.50 11.78 -0.66
N SER A 101 7.79 11.95 -0.35
CA SER A 101 8.33 13.16 0.27
C SER A 101 8.80 14.23 -0.74
N ASN A 102 8.91 13.89 -2.02
CA ASN A 102 9.38 14.80 -3.07
C ASN A 102 8.76 14.41 -4.43
N ASP A 103 7.77 15.18 -4.86
CA ASP A 103 7.01 14.95 -6.09
C ASP A 103 7.85 15.17 -7.37
N GLU A 104 8.89 16.01 -7.31
CA GLU A 104 9.81 16.24 -8.44
C GLU A 104 10.61 14.98 -8.83
N VAL A 105 10.76 14.02 -7.91
CA VAL A 105 11.50 12.77 -8.15
C VAL A 105 10.75 11.87 -9.12
N HIS A 106 9.43 11.72 -8.94
CA HIS A 106 8.59 10.90 -9.80
C HIS A 106 7.12 11.31 -9.71
N PRO A 107 6.68 12.36 -10.45
CA PRO A 107 5.35 12.96 -10.29
C PRO A 107 4.18 11.98 -10.46
N VAL A 108 4.31 11.03 -11.40
CA VAL A 108 3.29 10.01 -11.66
C VAL A 108 3.13 9.07 -10.47
N MET A 109 4.22 8.52 -9.93
CA MET A 109 4.19 7.64 -8.77
C MET A 109 3.74 8.37 -7.51
N ASN A 110 4.16 9.63 -7.32
CA ASN A 110 3.67 10.47 -6.23
C ASN A 110 2.14 10.64 -6.32
N THR A 111 1.60 10.88 -7.52
CA THR A 111 0.14 10.96 -7.74
C THR A 111 -0.55 9.63 -7.41
N ILE A 112 0.03 8.49 -7.80
CA ILE A 112 -0.51 7.16 -7.49
C ILE A 112 -0.55 6.91 -5.98
N ILE A 113 0.50 7.28 -5.24
CA ILE A 113 0.55 7.17 -3.77
C ILE A 113 -0.59 7.98 -3.14
N HIS A 114 -0.80 9.23 -3.57
CA HIS A 114 -1.91 10.05 -3.08
C HIS A 114 -3.29 9.47 -3.43
N ARG A 115 -3.44 8.88 -4.62
CA ARG A 115 -4.67 8.18 -4.99
C ARG A 115 -4.88 6.92 -4.14
N GLY A 116 -3.80 6.27 -3.70
CA GLY A 116 -3.81 5.17 -2.75
C GLY A 116 -4.30 5.53 -1.35
N ILE A 117 -3.98 6.75 -0.87
CA ILE A 117 -4.55 7.30 0.37
C ILE A 117 -6.08 7.35 0.28
N ASN A 118 -6.60 7.89 -0.84
CA ASN A 118 -8.05 7.91 -1.10
C ASN A 118 -8.62 6.49 -1.28
N GLY A 119 -7.87 5.61 -1.94
CA GLY A 119 -8.22 4.20 -2.10
C GLY A 119 -8.44 3.48 -0.78
N HIS A 120 -7.59 3.75 0.21
CA HIS A 120 -7.73 3.21 1.56
C HIS A 120 -9.01 3.70 2.25
N VAL A 121 -9.37 4.98 2.08
CA VAL A 121 -10.63 5.53 2.59
C VAL A 121 -11.84 4.87 1.92
N GLN A 122 -11.80 4.70 0.60
CA GLN A 122 -12.87 4.04 -0.17
C GLN A 122 -13.04 2.58 0.26
N PHE A 123 -11.93 1.86 0.44
CA PHE A 123 -11.94 0.49 0.98
C PHE A 123 -12.58 0.43 2.37
N ALA A 124 -12.16 1.31 3.28
CA ALA A 124 -12.70 1.36 4.65
C ALA A 124 -14.19 1.74 4.71
N GLN A 125 -14.72 2.38 3.66
CA GLN A 125 -16.13 2.75 3.53
C GLN A 125 -16.95 1.70 2.75
N GLU A 126 -16.32 0.60 2.32
CA GLU A 126 -16.92 -0.41 1.44
C GLU A 126 -17.44 0.19 0.11
N ASP A 127 -16.87 1.32 -0.33
CA ASP A 127 -17.20 1.99 -1.58
C ASP A 127 -16.42 1.35 -2.75
N HIS A 128 -16.86 0.14 -3.10
CA HIS A 128 -16.22 -0.68 -4.13
C HIS A 128 -16.27 -0.05 -5.52
N GLU A 129 -17.32 0.72 -5.82
CA GLU A 129 -17.45 1.41 -7.11
C GLU A 129 -16.40 2.52 -7.24
N ALA A 130 -16.25 3.37 -6.21
CA ALA A 130 -15.26 4.42 -6.22
C ALA A 130 -13.83 3.86 -6.19
N LEU A 131 -13.58 2.79 -5.43
CA LEU A 131 -12.29 2.11 -5.39
C LEU A 131 -11.93 1.52 -6.77
N ALA A 132 -12.87 0.86 -7.43
CA ALA A 132 -12.67 0.30 -8.77
C ALA A 132 -12.38 1.38 -9.81
N SER A 133 -13.17 2.47 -9.85
CA SER A 133 -12.93 3.60 -10.75
C SER A 133 -11.55 4.21 -10.51
N ASN A 134 -11.18 4.39 -9.24
CA ASN A 134 -9.91 4.97 -8.84
C ASN A 134 -8.72 4.18 -9.43
N ILE A 135 -8.70 2.86 -9.24
CA ILE A 135 -7.58 2.04 -9.70
C ILE A 135 -7.57 1.81 -11.21
N GLN A 136 -8.74 1.67 -11.84
CA GLN A 136 -8.83 1.47 -13.29
C GLN A 136 -8.38 2.72 -14.06
N GLU A 137 -8.73 3.91 -13.59
CA GLU A 137 -8.25 5.18 -14.17
C GLU A 137 -6.72 5.27 -14.12
N ILE A 138 -6.11 4.86 -13.01
CA ILE A 138 -4.64 4.86 -12.87
C ILE A 138 -4.01 3.89 -13.87
N LEU A 139 -4.51 2.65 -13.93
CA LEU A 139 -3.98 1.61 -14.83
C LEU A 139 -4.11 2.03 -16.29
N ALA A 140 -5.25 2.63 -16.68
CA ALA A 140 -5.46 3.13 -18.02
C ALA A 140 -4.53 4.30 -18.37
N ALA A 141 -4.27 5.21 -17.42
CA ALA A 141 -3.36 6.34 -17.64
C ALA A 141 -1.91 5.91 -17.82
N VAL A 142 -1.45 4.91 -17.06
CA VAL A 142 -0.08 4.38 -17.15
C VAL A 142 0.13 3.62 -18.46
N GLN A 143 -0.88 2.87 -18.94
CA GLN A 143 -0.81 2.17 -20.22
C GLN A 143 -0.68 3.11 -21.44
N GLN A 144 -1.16 4.35 -21.34
CA GLN A 144 -1.07 5.33 -22.43
C GLN A 144 0.28 6.06 -22.49
N GLN A 145 1.14 5.87 -21.50
CA GLN A 145 2.46 6.52 -21.41
C GLN A 145 3.63 5.59 -21.79
N GLY A 146 3.35 4.31 -22.06
CA GLY A 146 4.33 3.32 -22.56
C GLY A 146 4.20 3.10 -24.07
#